data_AF-A0A6L3XZX1-F1
#
_entry.id   AF-A0A6L3XZX1-F1
#
_cell.length_a   1.000
_cell.length_b   1.000
_cell.length_c   1.000
_cell.angle_alpha   90.00
_cell.angle_beta   90.00
_cell.angle_gamma   90.00
#
_symmetry.space_group_name_H-M   'P 1'
#
loop_
_entity.id
_entity.type
_entity.pdbx_description
1 polymer ?
#
loop_
_entity_poly.entity_id
_entity_poly.type
_entity_poly.pdbx_seq_one_letter_code
_entity_poly.pdbx_strand_id
1 'polypeptide(L)'
;MCGIVGIAGFMPVNQSIYDALTVLQHRGQDAAGIITIDANNCFRLRKANGLVNDVFEARHMQRLQGNMGIGHVRYPTAGSSSASEAQPFYVNSPCLLYPS
;
A
#
# COMPACT_ATOMS: atom_id res chain seq x y z
N MET A 1 11.43 6.67 -9.37
CA MET A 1 10.60 5.62 -10.00
C MET A 1 10.03 4.77 -8.88
N CYS A 2 8.71 4.65 -8.76
CA CYS A 2 8.02 3.99 -7.64
C CYS A 2 8.52 2.58 -7.32
N GLY A 3 8.24 2.12 -6.09
CA GLY A 3 8.54 0.76 -5.62
C GLY A 3 7.27 -0.01 -5.28
N ILE A 4 7.27 -1.31 -5.57
CA ILE A 4 6.16 -2.22 -5.23
C ILE A 4 6.71 -3.45 -4.51
N VAL A 5 5.89 -4.02 -3.63
CA VAL A 5 6.14 -5.32 -2.99
C VAL A 5 4.83 -6.10 -2.92
N GLY A 6 4.90 -7.42 -3.03
CA GLY A 6 3.79 -8.32 -2.77
C GLY A 6 4.28 -9.53 -1.99
N ILE A 7 3.53 -9.94 -0.97
CA ILE A 7 3.84 -11.11 -0.16
C ILE A 7 2.58 -11.99 -0.08
N ALA A 8 2.73 -13.25 -0.48
CA ALA A 8 1.76 -14.31 -0.27
C ALA A 8 2.39 -15.34 0.66
N GLY A 9 1.94 -15.37 1.91
CA GLY A 9 2.53 -16.19 2.97
C GLY A 9 1.50 -17.04 3.72
N PHE A 10 2.00 -17.75 4.72
CA PHE A 10 1.19 -18.55 5.65
C PHE A 10 1.07 -17.91 7.05
N MET A 11 1.67 -16.74 7.24
CA MET A 11 1.69 -15.95 8.49
C MET A 11 1.40 -14.48 8.18
N PRO A 12 1.09 -13.63 9.19
CA PRO A 12 0.82 -12.22 8.97
C PRO A 12 1.96 -11.51 8.21
N VAL A 13 1.60 -10.72 7.18
CA VAL A 13 2.59 -10.12 6.25
C VAL A 13 2.78 -8.61 6.40
N ASN A 14 1.99 -7.95 7.25
CA ASN A 14 2.03 -6.49 7.40
C ASN A 14 3.41 -5.93 7.72
N GLN A 15 4.11 -6.50 8.71
CA GLN A 15 5.45 -6.07 9.10
C GLN A 15 6.46 -6.34 7.98
N SER A 16 6.43 -7.52 7.37
CA SER A 16 7.32 -7.87 6.26
C SER A 16 7.16 -6.95 5.06
N ILE A 17 5.92 -6.53 4.75
CA ILE A 17 5.65 -5.53 3.71
C ILE A 17 6.22 -4.16 4.12
N TYR A 18 6.00 -3.72 5.35
CA TYR A 18 6.54 -2.45 5.86
C TYR A 18 8.08 -2.41 5.78
N ASP A 19 8.74 -3.48 6.22
CA ASP A 19 10.21 -3.59 6.20
C ASP A 19 10.73 -3.56 4.76
N ALA A 20 10.09 -4.30 3.85
CA ALA A 20 10.43 -4.28 2.43
C ALA A 20 10.25 -2.89 1.80
N LEU A 21 9.16 -2.18 2.12
CA LEU A 21 8.93 -0.82 1.66
C LEU A 21 9.97 0.17 2.20
N THR A 22 10.45 -0.03 3.42
CA THR A 22 11.51 0.79 4.02
C THR A 22 12.82 0.64 3.25
N VAL A 23 13.19 -0.57 2.85
CA VAL A 23 14.36 -0.81 1.98
C VAL A 23 14.15 -0.21 0.58
N LEU A 24 12.91 -0.27 0.07
CA LEU A 24 12.52 0.33 -1.21
C LEU A 24 12.27 1.84 -1.14
N GLN A 25 12.42 2.50 0.02
CA GLN A 25 12.06 3.92 0.21
C GLN A 25 12.77 4.86 -0.78
N HIS A 26 13.99 4.51 -1.22
CA HIS A 26 14.74 5.25 -2.25
C HIS A 26 14.02 5.33 -3.61
N ARG A 27 13.03 4.47 -3.84
CA ARG A 27 12.21 4.46 -5.06
C ARG A 27 11.06 5.46 -5.01
N GLY A 28 10.63 5.90 -3.84
CA GLY A 28 9.56 6.89 -3.71
C GLY A 28 9.43 7.40 -2.29
N GLN A 29 9.40 8.72 -2.11
CA GLN A 29 9.37 9.38 -0.80
C GLN A 29 8.13 10.26 -0.60
N ASP A 30 7.24 10.30 -1.60
CA ASP A 30 6.09 11.21 -1.62
C ASP A 30 4.84 10.61 -0.95
N ALA A 31 4.64 9.30 -1.08
CA ALA A 31 3.55 8.58 -0.42
C ALA A 31 3.88 7.10 -0.23
N ALA A 32 3.20 6.46 0.71
CA ALA A 32 3.25 5.02 0.90
C ALA A 32 1.86 4.43 1.12
N GLY A 33 1.70 3.14 0.79
CA GLY A 33 0.45 2.42 1.03
C GLY A 33 0.65 0.92 1.13
N ILE A 34 -0.13 0.29 2.01
CA ILE A 34 -0.21 -1.16 2.20
C ILE A 34 -1.68 -1.56 2.19
N ILE A 35 -1.99 -2.62 1.45
CA ILE A 35 -3.28 -3.30 1.48
C ILE A 35 -3.06 -4.79 1.74
N THR A 36 -3.84 -5.34 2.68
CA THR A 36 -3.84 -6.78 2.99
C THR A 36 -5.24 -7.35 2.82
N ILE A 37 -5.33 -8.68 2.69
CA ILE A 37 -6.60 -9.43 2.70
C ILE A 37 -6.69 -10.15 4.04
N ASP A 38 -7.71 -9.81 4.84
CA ASP A 38 -7.91 -10.43 6.16
C ASP A 38 -8.58 -11.81 6.07
N ALA A 39 -8.78 -12.46 7.23
CA ALA A 39 -9.40 -13.78 7.33
C ALA A 39 -10.86 -13.82 6.83
N ASN A 40 -11.53 -12.67 6.72
CA ASN A 40 -12.88 -12.54 6.21
C ASN A 40 -12.90 -12.19 4.71
N ASN A 41 -11.77 -12.34 4.01
CA ASN A 41 -11.58 -11.96 2.61
C ASN A 41 -11.86 -10.47 2.35
N CYS A 42 -11.67 -9.62 3.36
CA CYS A 42 -11.89 -8.19 3.25
C CYS A 42 -10.55 -7.45 3.10
N PHE A 43 -10.53 -6.44 2.22
CA PHE A 43 -9.38 -5.57 2.08
C PHE A 43 -9.21 -4.65 3.30
N ARG A 44 -7.99 -4.62 3.84
CA ARG A 44 -7.57 -3.67 4.87
C ARG A 44 -6.52 -2.75 4.26
N LEU A 45 -6.87 -1.47 4.08
CA LEU A 45 -6.02 -0.48 3.41
C LEU A 45 -5.53 0.58 4.40
N ARG A 46 -4.26 0.95 4.30
CA ARG A 46 -3.71 2.21 4.81
C ARG A 46 -2.81 2.80 3.74
N LYS A 47 -3.05 4.07 3.42
CA LYS A 47 -2.19 4.88 2.54
C LYS A 47 -2.24 6.35 2.95
N ALA A 48 -1.14 7.07 2.75
CA ALA A 48 -1.05 8.52 2.92
C ALA A 48 0.21 9.06 2.24
N ASN A 49 0.29 10.38 2.11
CA ASN A 49 1.53 11.06 1.75
C ASN A 49 2.56 10.93 2.88
N GLY A 50 3.84 10.96 2.53
CA GLY A 50 4.96 10.85 3.45
C GLY A 50 5.76 9.56 3.31
N LEU A 51 6.79 9.46 4.15
CA LEU A 51 7.67 8.29 4.21
C LEU A 51 6.94 7.10 4.84
N VAL A 52 7.45 5.89 4.60
CA VAL A 52 6.89 4.65 5.15
C VAL A 52 6.75 4.74 6.67
N ASN A 53 7.77 5.28 7.36
CA ASN A 53 7.76 5.41 8.82
C ASN A 53 6.70 6.39 9.36
N ASP A 54 6.32 7.38 8.56
CA ASP A 54 5.32 8.39 8.97
C ASP A 54 3.89 7.93 8.64
N VAL A 55 3.74 7.13 7.58
CA VAL A 55 2.42 6.68 7.09
C VAL A 55 1.83 5.58 7.98
N PHE A 56 2.65 4.67 8.51
CA PHE A 56 2.21 3.50 9.26
C PHE A 56 2.57 3.60 10.75
N GLU A 57 1.53 3.77 11.58
CA GLU A 57 1.63 3.78 13.03
C GLU A 57 1.12 2.44 13.59
N ALA A 58 1.37 2.15 14.86
CA ALA A 58 0.92 0.92 15.51
C ALA A 58 -0.58 0.61 15.30
N ARG A 59 -1.46 1.62 15.41
CA ARG A 59 -2.90 1.47 15.16
C ARG A 59 -3.23 1.06 13.71
N HIS A 60 -2.41 1.48 12.74
CA HIS A 60 -2.58 1.12 11.34
C HIS A 60 -2.15 -0.34 11.12
N MET A 61 -1.02 -0.73 11.72
CA MET A 61 -0.49 -2.09 11.63
C MET A 61 -1.43 -3.13 12.24
N GLN A 62 -2.09 -2.80 13.36
CA GLN A 62 -3.12 -3.66 13.97
C GLN A 62 -4.35 -3.89 13.06
N ARG A 63 -4.65 -2.94 12.17
CA ARG A 63 -5.76 -3.05 11.20
C ARG A 63 -5.36 -3.85 9.95
N LEU A 64 -4.10 -3.83 9.55
CA LEU A 64 -3.55 -4.52 8.38
C LEU A 64 -3.36 -6.02 8.66
N GLN A 65 -4.45 -6.73 8.97
CA GLN A 65 -4.41 -8.17 9.21
C GLN A 65 -4.41 -8.94 7.90
N GLY A 66 -3.86 -10.16 7.91
CA GLY A 66 -3.85 -11.04 6.75
C GLY A 66 -2.49 -11.63 6.42
N ASN A 67 -2.52 -12.75 5.70
CA ASN A 67 -1.33 -13.49 5.26
C ASN A 67 -0.96 -13.17 3.80
N MET A 68 -1.70 -12.27 3.16
CA MET A 68 -1.44 -11.80 1.81
C MET A 68 -1.65 -10.29 1.74
N GLY A 69 -0.76 -9.61 1.01
CA GLY A 69 -0.86 -8.17 0.81
C GLY A 69 0.15 -7.63 -0.18
N ILE A 70 -0.07 -6.39 -0.58
CA ILE A 70 0.84 -5.63 -1.44
C ILE A 70 1.12 -4.26 -0.81
N GLY A 71 2.28 -3.71 -1.14
CA GLY A 71 2.72 -2.39 -0.72
C GLY A 71 3.26 -1.56 -1.89
N HIS A 72 3.21 -0.24 -1.75
CA HIS A 72 3.73 0.70 -2.74
C HIS A 72 4.38 1.92 -2.07
N VAL A 73 5.48 2.40 -2.64
CA VAL A 73 6.06 3.74 -2.37
C VAL A 73 6.05 4.58 -3.64
N ARG A 74 5.46 5.78 -3.56
CA ARG A 74 5.27 6.70 -4.68
C ARG A 74 6.44 7.65 -4.82
N TYR A 75 7.01 7.72 -6.03
CA TYR A 75 7.85 8.84 -6.43
C TYR A 75 6.94 9.96 -6.94
N PRO A 76 7.21 11.24 -6.62
CA PRO A 76 6.37 12.34 -7.10
C PRO A 76 6.33 12.34 -8.63
N THR A 77 5.12 12.29 -9.21
CA THR A 77 4.90 12.48 -10.65
C THR A 77 3.95 13.65 -10.86
N ALA A 78 4.02 14.28 -12.04
CA ALA A 78 3.10 15.34 -12.40
C ALA A 78 1.64 14.85 -12.24
N GLY A 79 0.84 15.58 -11.47
CA GLY A 79 -0.57 15.27 -11.25
C GLY A 79 -0.90 14.33 -10.08
N SER A 80 0.07 13.91 -9.25
CA SER A 80 -0.21 13.09 -8.06
C SER A 80 0.24 13.78 -6.77
N SER A 81 -0.57 14.71 -6.26
CA SER A 81 -0.29 15.47 -5.03
C SER A 81 -1.14 15.02 -3.85
N SER A 82 -2.28 14.38 -4.10
CA SER A 82 -3.21 14.00 -3.05
C SER A 82 -2.85 12.64 -2.44
N ALA A 83 -3.13 12.51 -1.14
CA ALA A 83 -3.10 11.23 -0.43
C ALA A 83 -4.15 10.24 -0.97
N SER A 84 -5.25 10.73 -1.56
CA SER A 84 -6.25 9.87 -2.22
C SER A 84 -5.66 9.14 -3.43
N GLU A 85 -4.68 9.75 -4.08
CA GLU A 85 -3.99 9.23 -5.26
C GLU A 85 -2.80 8.33 -4.89
N ALA A 86 -2.51 8.16 -3.60
CA ALA A 86 -1.52 7.18 -3.18
C ALA A 86 -2.00 5.78 -3.60
N GLN A 87 -1.08 4.92 -4.02
CA GLN A 87 -1.38 3.51 -4.30
C GLN A 87 -1.20 2.67 -3.02
N PRO A 88 -1.80 1.48 -2.91
CA PRO A 88 -2.66 0.80 -3.91
C PRO A 88 -4.07 1.39 -4.07
N PHE A 89 -4.63 1.24 -5.27
CA PHE A 89 -6.06 1.43 -5.54
C PHE A 89 -6.77 0.08 -5.49
N TYR A 90 -8.05 0.08 -5.10
CA TYR A 90 -8.93 -1.08 -5.18
C TYR A 90 -10.27 -0.66 -5.78
N VAL A 91 -10.95 -1.60 -6.44
CA VAL A 91 -12.31 -1.44 -6.95
C VAL A 91 -13.15 -2.65 -6.55
N ASN A 92 -14.40 -2.42 -6.15
CA ASN A 92 -15.37 -3.47 -5.79
C ASN A 92 -16.48 -3.63 -6.84
N SER A 93 -16.33 -3.01 -8.01
CA SER A 93 -17.27 -3.08 -9.13
C SER A 93 -16.48 -3.08 -10.45
N PRO A 94 -17.01 -3.69 -11.52
CA PRO A 94 -16.38 -3.62 -12.83
C PRO A 94 -16.45 -2.17 -13.34
N CYS A 95 -15.43 -1.36 -13.04
CA CYS A 95 -15.23 -0.10 -13.73
C CYS A 95 -14.81 -0.41 -15.15
N LEU A 96 -15.72 -0.20 -16.09
CA LEU A 96 -15.45 -0.22 -17.52
C LEU A 96 -14.33 0.78 -17.83
N LEU A 97 -13.13 0.28 -18.10
CA LEU A 97 -12.09 1.03 -18.81
C LEU A 97 -12.49 1.07 -20.29
N TYR A 98 -13.42 1.94 -20.66
CA TYR A 98 -13.57 2.32 -22.06
C TYR A 98 -12.48 3.37 -22.37
N PRO A 99 -11.55 3.08 -23.30
CA PRO A 99 -10.66 4.11 -23.80
C PRO A 99 -11.50 5.11 -24.59
N SER A 100 -11.38 6.40 -24.27
CA SER A 100 -11.83 7.50 -25.12
C SER A 100 -10.87 7.68 -26.29
#